data_AF-A0A3S3PHB9-F1
#
_entry.id   AF-A0A3S3PHB9-F1
#
_cell.length_a   1.000
_cell.length_b   1.000
_cell.length_c   1.000
_cell.angle_alpha   90.00
_cell.angle_beta   90.00
_cell.angle_gamma   90.00
#
_symmetry.space_group_name_H-M   'P 1'
#
loop_
_entity.id
_entity.type
_entity.pdbx_description
1 polymer ?
#
loop_
_entity_poly.entity_id
_entity_poly.type
_entity_poly.pdbx_seq_one_letter_code
_entity_poly.pdbx_strand_id
1 'polypeptide(L)'
;MKKNVMLGLFALLLAVGTAFATTKARTPQTVYYYQNETEKTGCTDDFLDIDCSPGDENCRRETTNDGIHQLYQLPGCVNPLDQETGF
;
A
#
# COMPACT_ATOMS: atom_id res chain seq x y z
N MET A 1 -17.01 36.70 -49.88
CA MET A 1 -16.44 35.34 -49.77
C MET A 1 -14.96 35.45 -49.41
N LYS A 2 -14.58 35.11 -48.18
CA LYS A 2 -13.19 35.10 -47.72
C LYS A 2 -13.03 34.02 -46.65
N LYS A 3 -12.10 33.11 -46.95
CA LYS A 3 -11.37 32.08 -46.18
C LYS A 3 -11.47 32.26 -44.66
N ASN A 4 -11.71 31.23 -43.85
CA ASN A 4 -10.68 30.26 -43.46
C ASN A 4 -11.31 28.95 -42.95
N VAL A 5 -11.34 27.93 -43.80
CA VAL A 5 -11.33 26.52 -43.38
C VAL A 5 -9.90 26.23 -42.97
N MET A 6 -9.56 26.47 -41.70
CA MET A 6 -8.30 26.02 -41.15
C MET A 6 -8.45 25.85 -39.65
N LEU A 7 -7.99 24.70 -39.15
CA LEU A 7 -7.82 24.33 -37.74
C LEU A 7 -8.97 23.56 -37.09
N GLY A 8 -9.66 22.73 -37.86
CA GLY A 8 -10.28 21.49 -37.34
C GLY A 8 -9.25 20.40 -37.01
N LEU A 9 -8.07 20.78 -36.49
CA LEU A 9 -6.91 19.89 -36.37
C LEU A 9 -6.06 20.20 -35.13
N PHE A 10 -6.66 20.47 -33.98
CA PHE A 10 -5.93 20.45 -32.69
C PHE A 10 -6.78 19.88 -31.53
N ALA A 11 -7.85 19.15 -31.85
CA ALA A 11 -8.61 18.36 -30.87
C ALA A 11 -8.06 16.93 -30.70
N LEU A 12 -6.84 16.66 -31.20
CA LEU A 12 -6.21 15.35 -31.23
C LEU A 12 -4.88 15.30 -30.45
N LEU A 13 -4.84 15.98 -29.30
CA LEU A 13 -3.81 15.74 -28.28
C LEU A 13 -4.46 15.18 -27.00
N LEU A 14 -5.54 14.41 -27.17
CA LEU A 14 -5.98 13.46 -26.17
C LEU A 14 -5.20 12.16 -26.38
N ALA A 15 -4.69 11.64 -25.27
CA ALA A 15 -4.27 10.27 -25.07
C ALA A 15 -2.88 9.87 -25.57
N VAL A 16 -1.84 10.26 -24.85
CA VAL A 16 -0.85 9.29 -24.30
C VAL A 16 -0.35 9.93 -23.00
N GLY A 17 -0.67 9.48 -21.79
CA GLY A 17 -0.92 8.12 -21.38
C GLY A 17 0.24 7.67 -20.51
N THR A 18 0.33 8.21 -19.29
CA THR A 18 0.98 7.53 -18.17
C THR A 18 0.40 8.10 -16.88
N ALA A 19 -0.85 7.74 -16.58
CA ALA A 19 -1.16 7.51 -15.18
C ALA A 19 -0.27 6.33 -14.79
N PHE A 20 0.94 6.63 -14.29
CA PHE A 20 1.67 5.65 -13.51
C PHE A 20 0.81 5.44 -12.27
N ALA A 21 -0.18 4.55 -12.38
CA ALA A 21 -0.65 3.82 -11.23
C ALA A 21 0.61 3.14 -10.72
N THR A 22 1.26 3.75 -9.73
CA THR A 22 2.38 3.15 -9.03
C THR A 22 1.77 1.96 -8.34
N THR A 23 1.74 0.81 -9.02
CA THR A 23 1.52 -0.47 -8.36
C THR A 23 2.69 -0.58 -7.41
N LYS A 24 2.46 -0.26 -6.14
CA LYS A 24 3.49 -0.41 -5.13
C LYS A 24 3.89 -1.89 -5.17
N ALA A 25 5.20 -2.11 -5.10
CA ALA A 25 5.74 -3.45 -5.20
C ALA A 25 5.42 -4.15 -3.89
N ARG A 26 4.52 -5.15 -3.95
CA ARG A 26 4.31 -6.04 -2.82
C ARG A 26 5.63 -6.72 -2.47
N THR A 27 5.95 -6.70 -1.19
CA THR A 27 7.20 -7.27 -0.69
C THR A 27 6.84 -8.41 0.25
N PRO A 28 7.27 -9.65 -0.05
CA PRO A 28 7.05 -10.77 0.84
C PRO A 28 7.92 -10.63 2.08
N GLN A 29 7.29 -10.57 3.26
CA GLN A 29 7.98 -10.45 4.54
C GLN A 29 7.22 -11.14 5.66
N THR A 30 7.97 -11.59 6.67
CA THR A 30 7.37 -12.06 7.92
C THR A 30 6.84 -10.87 8.70
N VAL A 31 5.59 -10.94 9.13
CA VAL A 31 4.93 -9.94 9.97
C VAL A 31 4.41 -10.61 11.23
N TYR A 32 4.17 -9.82 12.27
CA TYR A 32 3.69 -10.30 13.55
C TYR A 32 2.38 -9.62 13.91
N TYR A 33 1.49 -10.32 14.60
CA TYR A 33 0.22 -9.76 15.06
C TYR A 33 -0.33 -10.51 16.28
N TYR A 34 -1.24 -9.87 17.00
CA TYR A 34 -1.91 -10.49 18.15
C TYR A 34 -3.11 -11.32 17.68
N GLN A 35 -3.21 -12.55 18.18
CA GLN A 35 -4.42 -13.38 18.02
C GLN A 35 -5.63 -12.74 18.72
N ASN A 36 -5.40 -12.09 19.87
CA ASN A 36 -6.39 -11.24 20.52
C ASN A 36 -5.87 -9.79 20.59
N GLU A 37 -6.30 -8.96 19.66
CA GLU A 37 -5.88 -7.55 19.58
C GLU A 37 -6.41 -6.69 20.74
N THR A 38 -7.54 -7.07 21.34
CA THR A 38 -8.15 -6.30 22.44
C THR A 38 -7.36 -6.49 23.72
N GLU A 39 -6.97 -7.73 24.03
CA GLU A 39 -6.19 -8.06 25.22
C GLU A 39 -4.68 -7.97 24.99
N LYS A 40 -4.24 -7.83 23.72
CA LYS A 40 -2.83 -7.88 23.29
C LYS A 40 -2.13 -9.15 23.79
N THR A 41 -2.77 -10.29 23.57
CA THR A 41 -2.27 -11.61 23.97
C THR A 41 -2.10 -12.52 22.76
N GLY A 42 -1.13 -13.44 22.85
CA GLY A 42 -0.85 -14.42 21.80
C GLY A 42 -0.28 -13.77 20.54
N CYS A 43 0.93 -13.23 20.61
CA CYS A 43 1.61 -12.75 19.42
C CYS A 43 2.08 -13.93 18.55
N THR A 44 1.73 -13.92 17.28
CA THR A 44 2.10 -14.92 16.28
C THR A 44 2.70 -14.24 15.05
N ASP A 45 3.34 -15.02 14.19
CA ASP A 45 3.86 -14.57 12.90
C ASP A 45 3.11 -15.18 11.72
N ASP A 46 3.16 -14.48 10.57
CA ASP A 46 2.73 -14.99 9.27
C ASP A 46 3.63 -14.40 8.17
N PHE A 47 3.70 -15.07 7.03
CA PHE A 47 4.50 -14.64 5.88
C PHE A 47 3.58 -14.08 4.79
N LEU A 48 3.55 -12.75 4.67
CA LEU A 48 2.60 -12.05 3.82
C LEU A 48 3.32 -11.29 2.71
N ASP A 49 2.71 -11.29 1.53
CA ASP A 49 3.10 -10.40 0.42
C ASP A 49 2.30 -9.11 0.52
N ILE A 50 2.84 -8.17 1.29
CA ILE A 50 2.13 -6.94 1.68
C ILE A 50 2.55 -5.77 0.81
N ASP A 51 1.58 -4.92 0.48
CA ASP A 51 1.79 -3.74 -0.35
C ASP A 51 2.29 -2.55 0.48
N CYS A 52 3.47 -2.71 1.06
CA CYS A 52 3.95 -1.83 2.13
C CYS A 52 5.37 -1.35 1.90
N SER A 53 5.51 -0.03 1.76
CA SER A 53 6.77 0.65 2.05
C SER A 53 6.78 1.09 3.51
N PRO A 54 7.90 0.99 4.24
CA PRO A 54 8.02 1.56 5.59
C PRO A 54 7.54 3.03 5.60
N GLY A 55 6.68 3.39 6.55
CA GLY A 55 6.10 4.74 6.66
C GLY A 55 4.78 4.99 5.91
N ASP A 56 4.17 3.98 5.30
CA ASP A 56 2.83 4.09 4.72
C ASP A 56 1.74 3.79 5.76
N GLU A 57 0.85 4.76 6.01
CA GLU A 57 -0.27 4.65 6.96
C GLU A 57 -1.22 3.49 6.63
N ASN A 58 -1.28 3.08 5.35
CA ASN A 58 -2.14 1.99 4.91
C ASN A 58 -1.58 0.60 5.24
N CYS A 59 -0.30 0.51 5.62
CA CYS A 59 0.31 -0.77 5.98
C CYS A 59 -0.03 -1.22 7.41
N ARG A 60 -0.84 -0.44 8.11
CA ARG A 60 -1.20 -0.70 9.49
C ARG A 60 -1.99 -2.00 9.65
N ARG A 61 -2.80 -2.39 8.66
CA ARG A 61 -3.62 -3.60 8.74
C ARG A 61 -3.67 -4.34 7.42
N GLU A 62 -3.57 -5.66 7.50
CA GLU A 62 -3.81 -6.56 6.37
C GLU A 62 -4.67 -7.73 6.78
N THR A 63 -5.27 -8.36 5.77
CA THR A 63 -6.08 -9.56 5.96
C THR A 63 -5.17 -10.79 6.00
N THR A 64 -4.99 -11.37 7.18
CA THR A 64 -4.37 -12.68 7.39
C THR A 64 -5.42 -13.78 7.17
N ASN A 65 -5.02 -15.03 7.36
CA ASN A 65 -5.93 -16.17 7.25
C ASN A 65 -7.06 -16.16 8.29
N ASP A 66 -6.87 -15.51 9.44
CA ASP A 66 -7.79 -15.49 10.58
C ASP A 66 -8.53 -14.16 10.77
N GLY A 67 -8.18 -13.11 10.04
CA GLY A 67 -8.89 -11.85 10.11
C GLY A 67 -8.10 -10.66 9.58
N ILE A 68 -8.55 -9.46 9.94
CA ILE A 68 -7.80 -8.23 9.67
C ILE A 68 -7.07 -7.89 10.96
N HIS A 69 -5.74 -7.77 10.89
CA HIS A 69 -4.91 -7.53 12.07
C HIS A 69 -3.99 -6.33 11.88
N GLN A 70 -3.68 -5.67 12.99
CA GLN A 70 -2.56 -4.77 13.12
C GLN A 70 -1.25 -5.53 12.96
N LEU A 71 -0.42 -5.10 12.01
CA LEU A 71 0.87 -5.72 11.75
C LEU A 71 2.00 -5.05 12.52
N TYR A 72 3.00 -5.87 12.88
CA TYR A 72 4.22 -5.49 13.59
C TYR A 72 5.44 -6.09 12.90
N GLN A 73 6.57 -5.39 13.00
CA GLN A 73 7.80 -5.78 12.31
C GLN A 73 8.61 -6.81 13.08
N LEU A 74 8.47 -6.86 14.41
CA LEU A 74 9.33 -7.66 15.28
C LEU A 74 8.55 -8.70 16.10
N PRO A 75 9.21 -9.82 16.45
CA PRO A 75 8.65 -10.82 17.37
C PRO A 75 8.15 -10.19 18.67
N GLY A 76 7.08 -10.78 19.22
CA GLY A 76 6.42 -10.23 20.40
C GLY A 76 5.54 -9.01 20.10
N CYS A 77 5.29 -8.74 18.82
CA CYS A 77 4.38 -7.69 18.37
C CYS A 77 4.88 -6.33 18.86
N VAL A 78 6.18 -6.13 18.65
CA VAL A 78 6.93 -4.92 18.98
C VAL A 78 7.14 -4.14 17.69
N ASN A 79 6.99 -2.83 17.78
CA ASN A 79 7.09 -1.89 16.67
C ASN A 79 6.05 -2.14 15.55
N PRO A 80 4.90 -1.45 15.59
CA PRO A 80 3.89 -1.61 14.55
C PRO A 80 4.45 -1.18 13.19
N LEU A 81 4.00 -1.84 12.11
CA LEU A 81 4.56 -1.66 10.77
C LEU A 81 4.41 -0.24 10.21
N ASP A 82 3.52 0.56 10.81
CA ASP A 82 3.16 1.93 10.44
C ASP A 82 4.10 3.00 11.01
N GLN A 83 5.00 2.67 11.94
CA GLN A 83 5.96 3.68 12.42
C GLN A 83 7.02 3.92 11.35
N GLU A 84 7.04 5.16 10.82
CA GLU A 84 8.26 5.74 10.26
C GLU A 84 9.42 5.35 11.19
N THR A 85 10.36 4.56 10.69
CA THR A 85 11.70 4.48 11.29
C THR A 85 12.33 5.86 11.10
N GLY A 86 11.94 6.82 11.93
CA GLY A 86 12.54 8.13 12.01
C GLY A 86 13.97 7.96 12.52
N PHE A 87 14.92 8.37 11.68
CA PHE A 87 16.28 8.70 12.09
C PHE A 87 16.41 10.22 12.11
#